data_AF-A0A967SVR8-F1
#
_entry.id   AF-A0A967SVR8-F1
#
_cell.length_a   1.000
_cell.length_b   1.000
_cell.length_c   1.000
_cell.angle_alpha   90.00
_cell.angle_beta   90.00
_cell.angle_gamma   90.00
#
_symmetry.space_group_name_H-M   'P 1'
#
loop_
_entity.id
_entity.type
_entity.pdbx_description
1 polymer ?
#
loop_
_entity_poly.entity_id
_entity_poly.type
_entity_poly.pdbx_seq_one_letter_code
_entity_poly.pdbx_strand_id
1 'polypeptide(L)'
;MELKNESLRWKILLLIQENNFEELERLLDDEFIRYELEQKINIIEKTIDVKKNIRYKSPGLAVAMSSVLPGSGQFYNERYEDGVYTFILNALFITGAYLAIDNENYPVAAILIIFELGWYSGNLYSAANGAHKYNRKIDEDIFKRSMENFELLEHEVRRTPPAGILFRFYF
;
A
#
# COMPACT_ATOMS: atom_id res chain seq x y z
N MET A 1 19.17 32.00 0.96
CA MET A 1 17.85 32.00 1.65
C MET A 1 16.97 30.86 1.16
N GLU A 2 16.76 30.68 -0.16
CA GLU A 2 15.98 29.57 -0.74
C GLU A 2 16.36 28.15 -0.25
N LEU A 3 17.65 27.82 -0.19
CA LEU A 3 18.11 26.49 0.24
C LEU A 3 17.71 26.13 1.68
N LYS A 4 17.58 27.12 2.57
CA LYS A 4 17.18 26.91 3.97
C LYS A 4 15.68 26.57 4.05
N ASN A 5 14.85 27.26 3.27
CA ASN A 5 13.41 27.01 3.16
C ASN A 5 13.12 25.64 2.53
N GLU A 6 13.87 25.25 1.48
CA GLU A 6 13.76 23.93 0.87
C GLU A 6 14.11 22.81 1.87
N SER A 7 15.20 22.96 2.62
CA SER A 7 15.61 21.98 3.64
C SER A 7 14.56 21.80 4.75
N LEU A 8 13.88 22.88 5.13
CA LEU A 8 12.82 22.88 6.12
C LEU A 8 11.58 22.11 5.63
N ARG A 9 11.15 22.36 4.38
CA ARG A 9 10.03 21.64 3.75
C ARG A 9 10.30 20.15 3.66
N TRP A 10 11.53 19.75 3.30
CA TRP A 10 11.94 18.35 3.31
C TRP A 10 11.93 17.73 4.70
N LYS A 11 12.43 18.45 5.71
CA LYS A 11 12.40 17.98 7.10
C LYS A 11 10.95 17.73 7.57
N ILE A 12 10.03 18.63 7.25
CA ILE A 12 8.60 18.49 7.56
C ILE A 12 8.01 17.26 6.85
N LEU A 13 8.27 17.09 5.56
CA LEU A 13 7.81 15.94 4.77
C LEU A 13 8.31 14.61 5.37
N LEU A 14 9.59 14.55 5.75
CA LEU A 14 10.22 13.40 6.39
C LEU A 14 9.54 13.06 7.72
N LEU A 15 9.34 14.05 8.59
CA LEU A 15 8.68 13.85 9.89
C LEU A 15 7.23 13.35 9.74
N ILE A 16 6.49 13.84 8.74
CA ILE A 16 5.15 13.33 8.40
C ILE A 16 5.23 11.87 7.94
N GLN A 17 6.20 11.53 7.10
CA GLN A 17 6.36 10.17 6.56
C GLN A 17 6.74 9.17 7.65
N GLU A 18 7.59 9.56 8.59
CA GLU A 18 8.02 8.75 9.73
C GLU A 18 6.96 8.64 10.84
N ASN A 19 5.81 9.34 10.70
CA ASN A 19 4.79 9.49 11.74
C ASN A 19 5.33 10.10 13.04
N ASN A 20 6.44 10.85 12.97
CA ASN A 20 7.04 11.51 14.12
C ASN A 20 6.35 12.87 14.38
N PHE A 21 5.07 12.79 14.78
CA PHE A 21 4.24 13.97 14.98
C PHE A 21 4.70 14.83 16.16
N GLU A 22 5.33 14.23 17.17
CA GLU A 22 5.85 14.99 18.33
C GLU A 22 6.95 15.96 17.91
N GLU A 23 7.94 15.50 17.14
CA GLU A 23 9.03 16.35 16.66
C GLU A 23 8.54 17.35 15.61
N LEU A 24 7.54 16.96 14.81
CA LEU A 24 6.90 17.85 13.85
C LEU A 24 6.17 19.00 14.55
N GLU A 25 5.40 18.73 15.60
CA GLU A 25 4.69 19.75 16.37
C GLU A 25 5.68 20.72 17.04
N ARG A 26 6.75 20.22 17.66
CA ARG A 26 7.83 21.08 18.20
C ARG A 26 8.46 21.99 17.15
N LEU A 27 8.65 21.48 15.93
CA LEU A 27 9.20 22.27 14.83
C LEU A 27 8.23 23.36 14.36
N LEU A 28 6.92 23.09 14.37
CA LEU A 28 5.87 24.02 13.94
C LEU A 28 5.50 25.06 15.01
N ASP A 29 5.84 24.81 16.28
CA ASP A 29 5.68 25.75 17.39
C ASP A 29 6.74 26.88 17.39
N ASP A 30 7.83 26.72 16.62
CA ASP A 30 8.82 27.77 16.45
C ASP A 30 8.24 28.93 15.63
N GLU A 31 8.18 30.13 16.22
CA GLU A 31 7.56 31.32 15.64
C GLU A 31 8.17 31.71 14.28
N PHE A 32 9.50 31.54 14.12
CA PHE A 32 10.18 31.83 12.87
C PHE A 32 9.79 30.83 11.77
N ILE A 33 9.71 29.55 12.11
CA ILE A 33 9.27 28.49 11.19
C ILE A 33 7.81 28.69 10.79
N ARG A 34 6.95 29.06 11.76
CA ARG A 34 5.54 29.34 11.53
C ARG A 34 5.34 30.51 10.58
N TYR A 35 6.10 31.59 10.76
CA TYR A 35 6.14 32.73 9.85
C TYR A 35 6.59 32.33 8.43
N GLU A 36 7.66 31.53 8.33
CA GLU A 36 8.20 31.05 7.04
C GLU A 36 7.20 30.15 6.27
N LEU A 37 6.25 29.54 6.99
CA LEU A 37 5.24 28.63 6.46
C LEU A 37 3.83 29.21 6.39
N GLU A 38 3.60 30.50 6.67
CA GLU A 38 2.26 31.09 6.83
C GLU A 38 1.27 30.72 5.71
N GLN A 39 1.73 30.67 4.46
CA GLN A 39 0.89 30.34 3.31
C GLN A 39 0.59 28.83 3.18
N LYS A 40 1.42 27.95 3.77
CA LYS A 40 1.34 26.48 3.65
C LYS A 40 0.96 25.77 4.94
N ILE A 41 0.87 26.48 6.07
CA ILE A 41 0.61 25.86 7.37
C ILE A 41 -0.71 25.10 7.42
N ASN A 42 -1.77 25.66 6.83
CA ASN A 42 -3.08 25.00 6.74
C ASN A 42 -3.01 23.69 5.94
N ILE A 43 -2.15 23.62 4.92
CA ILE A 43 -1.94 22.41 4.13
C ILE A 43 -1.19 21.38 4.97
N ILE A 44 -0.15 21.79 5.70
CA ILE A 44 0.63 20.91 6.58
C ILE A 44 -0.26 20.32 7.67
N GLU A 45 -1.04 21.15 8.37
CA GLU A 45 -1.99 20.71 9.40
C GLU A 45 -3.01 19.73 8.84
N LYS A 46 -3.56 20.00 7.65
CA LYS A 46 -4.48 19.07 6.97
C LYS A 46 -3.82 17.74 6.62
N THR A 47 -2.57 17.75 6.14
CA THR A 47 -1.83 16.53 5.83
C THR A 47 -1.55 15.72 7.09
N ILE A 48 -1.20 16.38 8.21
CA ILE A 48 -1.02 15.76 9.51
C ILE A 48 -2.32 15.09 9.98
N ASP A 49 -3.44 15.80 9.89
CA ASP A 49 -4.76 15.28 10.27
C ASP A 49 -5.15 14.05 9.43
N VAL A 50 -4.94 14.10 8.12
CA VAL A 50 -5.16 12.96 7.22
C VAL A 50 -4.30 11.77 7.64
N LYS A 51 -3.00 11.98 7.93
CA LYS A 51 -2.08 10.91 8.31
C LYS A 51 -2.44 10.31 9.68
N LYS A 52 -2.82 11.13 10.66
CA LYS A 52 -3.22 10.68 12.01
C LYS A 52 -4.52 9.86 11.98
N ASN A 53 -5.47 10.21 11.10
CA ASN A 53 -6.78 9.57 11.04
C ASN A 53 -6.87 8.42 10.02
N ILE A 54 -5.77 8.09 9.33
CA ILE A 54 -5.83 7.09 8.28
C ILE A 54 -6.05 5.68 8.84
N ARG A 55 -6.92 4.93 8.18
CA ARG A 55 -7.22 3.55 8.55
C ARG A 55 -6.52 2.60 7.60
N TYR A 56 -5.43 2.02 8.06
CA TYR A 56 -4.75 0.95 7.34
C TYR A 56 -5.52 -0.36 7.41
N LYS A 57 -5.42 -1.16 6.35
CA LYS A 57 -5.96 -2.53 6.28
C LYS A 57 -5.06 -3.47 7.07
N SER A 58 -5.64 -4.42 7.80
CA SER A 58 -4.89 -5.43 8.56
C SER A 58 -4.58 -6.65 7.69
N PRO A 59 -3.28 -7.01 7.48
CA PRO A 59 -2.91 -8.23 6.77
C PRO A 59 -3.44 -9.49 7.45
N GLY A 60 -3.38 -9.54 8.79
CA GLY A 60 -3.89 -10.67 9.56
C GLY A 60 -5.40 -10.85 9.42
N LEU A 61 -6.15 -9.75 9.39
CA LEU A 61 -7.60 -9.80 9.14
C LEU A 61 -7.89 -10.28 7.71
N ALA A 62 -7.15 -9.79 6.72
CA ALA A 62 -7.30 -10.25 5.34
C ALA A 62 -7.07 -11.77 5.22
N VAL A 63 -6.04 -12.31 5.87
CA VAL A 63 -5.78 -13.75 5.93
C VAL A 63 -6.90 -14.50 6.65
N ALA A 64 -7.34 -14.02 7.81
CA ALA A 64 -8.39 -14.65 8.58
C ALA A 64 -9.71 -14.73 7.80
N MET A 65 -10.09 -13.66 7.11
CA MET A 65 -11.24 -13.64 6.22
C MET A 65 -11.08 -14.68 5.11
N SER A 66 -9.98 -14.65 4.34
CA SER A 66 -9.74 -15.60 3.24
C SER A 66 -9.61 -17.05 3.69
N SER A 67 -9.27 -17.29 4.96
CA SER A 67 -9.18 -18.63 5.55
C SER A 67 -10.54 -19.22 5.91
N VAL A 68 -11.55 -18.38 6.15
CA VAL A 68 -12.93 -18.83 6.38
C VAL A 68 -13.68 -18.94 5.05
N LEU A 69 -13.52 -17.92 4.20
CA LEU A 69 -14.16 -17.86 2.90
C LEU A 69 -13.12 -17.43 1.85
N PRO A 70 -12.67 -18.35 0.97
CA PRO A 70 -11.71 -18.03 -0.08
C PRO A 70 -12.12 -16.80 -0.88
N GLY A 71 -11.20 -15.84 -1.02
CA GLY A 71 -11.41 -14.60 -1.78
C GLY A 71 -11.91 -13.41 -0.95
N SER A 72 -12.42 -13.63 0.27
CA SER A 72 -12.98 -12.52 1.07
C SER A 72 -11.92 -11.53 1.59
N GLY A 73 -10.69 -11.96 1.84
CA GLY A 73 -9.56 -11.07 2.15
C GLY A 73 -9.13 -10.23 0.95
N GLN A 74 -9.26 -10.73 -0.27
CA GLN A 74 -9.04 -9.97 -1.50
C GLN A 74 -10.11 -8.88 -1.64
N PHE A 75 -11.39 -9.19 -1.37
CA PHE A 75 -12.47 -8.21 -1.30
C PHE A 75 -12.21 -7.13 -0.25
N TYR A 76 -11.76 -7.52 0.95
CA TYR A 76 -11.38 -6.58 2.00
C TYR A 76 -10.30 -5.57 1.55
N ASN A 77 -9.38 -6.03 0.70
CA ASN A 77 -8.31 -5.24 0.09
C ASN A 77 -8.72 -4.55 -1.23
N GLU A 78 -10.02 -4.53 -1.56
CA GLU A 78 -10.57 -3.90 -2.77
C GLU A 78 -10.06 -4.53 -4.08
N ARG A 79 -9.61 -5.79 -4.02
CA ARG A 79 -9.18 -6.60 -5.16
C ARG A 79 -10.29 -7.58 -5.56
N TYR A 80 -11.42 -7.03 -6.03
CA TYR A 80 -12.64 -7.80 -6.26
C TYR A 80 -12.47 -8.91 -7.30
N GLU A 81 -11.82 -8.60 -8.42
CA GLU A 81 -11.56 -9.59 -9.48
C GLU A 81 -10.75 -10.78 -8.96
N ASP A 82 -9.65 -10.49 -8.26
CA ASP A 82 -8.83 -11.53 -7.62
C ASP A 82 -9.63 -12.37 -6.63
N GLY A 83 -10.50 -11.74 -5.85
CA GLY A 83 -11.37 -12.44 -4.91
C GLY A 83 -12.36 -13.38 -5.59
N VAL A 84 -12.94 -12.98 -6.72
CA VAL A 84 -13.84 -13.84 -7.52
C VAL A 84 -13.08 -15.03 -8.09
N TYR A 85 -11.90 -14.81 -8.68
CA TYR A 85 -11.07 -15.90 -9.20
C TYR A 85 -10.65 -16.88 -8.11
N THR A 86 -10.22 -16.37 -6.95
CA THR A 86 -9.92 -17.21 -5.79
C THR A 86 -11.14 -18.05 -5.41
N PHE A 87 -12.32 -17.45 -5.20
CA PHE A 87 -13.50 -18.19 -4.80
C PHE A 87 -13.87 -19.32 -5.78
N ILE A 88 -13.92 -18.99 -7.08
CA ILE A 88 -14.28 -19.96 -8.13
C ILE A 88 -13.28 -21.10 -8.19
N LEU A 89 -11.98 -20.82 -8.16
CA LEU A 89 -10.96 -21.86 -8.30
C LEU A 89 -10.95 -22.83 -7.10
N ASN A 90 -11.07 -22.32 -5.87
CA ASN A 90 -11.17 -23.21 -4.70
C ASN A 90 -12.46 -24.06 -4.78
N ALA A 91 -13.60 -23.46 -5.17
CA ALA A 91 -14.84 -24.21 -5.36
C ALA A 91 -14.71 -25.30 -6.43
N LEU A 92 -14.04 -25.02 -7.55
CA LEU A 92 -13.81 -25.98 -8.62
C LEU A 92 -12.88 -27.11 -8.19
N PHE A 93 -11.78 -26.82 -7.50
CA PHE A 93 -10.86 -27.85 -7.03
C PHE A 93 -11.50 -28.74 -5.97
N ILE A 94 -12.20 -28.16 -4.99
CA ILE A 94 -12.91 -28.92 -3.95
C ILE A 94 -13.98 -29.81 -4.58
N THR A 95 -14.82 -29.25 -5.44
CA THR A 95 -15.89 -30.01 -6.11
C THR A 95 -15.30 -31.09 -7.01
N GLY A 96 -14.27 -30.78 -7.79
CA GLY A 96 -13.59 -31.73 -8.66
C GLY A 96 -12.95 -32.88 -7.87
N ALA A 97 -12.29 -32.57 -6.74
CA ALA A 97 -11.70 -33.58 -5.87
C ALA A 97 -12.79 -34.48 -5.26
N TYR A 98 -13.89 -33.89 -4.78
CA TYR A 98 -15.02 -34.64 -4.26
C TYR A 98 -15.62 -35.59 -5.31
N LEU A 99 -15.91 -35.09 -6.51
CA LEU A 99 -16.43 -35.91 -7.61
C LEU A 99 -15.45 -37.00 -8.03
N ALA A 100 -14.14 -36.73 -8.04
CA ALA A 100 -13.14 -37.74 -8.35
C ALA A 100 -13.10 -38.86 -7.31
N ILE A 101 -13.25 -38.53 -6.02
CA ILE A 101 -13.35 -39.52 -4.93
C ILE A 101 -14.62 -40.36 -5.07
N ASP A 102 -15.76 -39.70 -5.33
CA ASP A 102 -17.07 -40.35 -5.48
C ASP A 102 -17.08 -41.35 -6.65
N ASN A 103 -16.35 -41.04 -7.73
CA ASN A 103 -16.13 -41.93 -8.88
C ASN A 103 -14.94 -42.91 -8.71
N GLU A 104 -14.42 -43.09 -7.50
CA GLU A 104 -13.27 -43.95 -7.17
C GLU A 104 -11.98 -43.63 -7.95
N ASN A 105 -11.88 -42.44 -8.55
CA ASN A 105 -10.71 -41.96 -9.27
C ASN A 105 -9.74 -41.23 -8.33
N TYR A 106 -9.13 -41.99 -7.43
CA TYR A 106 -8.20 -41.47 -6.43
C TYR A 106 -6.97 -40.76 -7.01
N PRO A 107 -6.37 -41.17 -8.16
CA PRO A 107 -5.28 -40.43 -8.75
C PRO A 107 -5.64 -38.98 -9.11
N VAL A 108 -6.80 -38.76 -9.74
CA VAL A 108 -7.27 -37.40 -10.07
C VAL A 108 -7.59 -36.61 -8.80
N ALA A 109 -8.25 -37.23 -7.83
CA ALA A 109 -8.53 -36.59 -6.55
C ALA A 109 -7.25 -36.13 -5.84
N ALA A 110 -6.23 -36.99 -5.77
CA ALA A 110 -4.95 -36.66 -5.13
C ALA A 110 -4.27 -35.46 -5.80
N ILE A 111 -4.26 -35.42 -7.14
CA ILE A 111 -3.72 -34.28 -7.88
C ILE A 111 -4.49 -32.99 -7.53
N LEU A 112 -5.82 -33.01 -7.60
CA LEU A 112 -6.66 -31.85 -7.30
C LEU A 112 -6.47 -31.35 -5.86
N ILE A 113 -6.35 -32.24 -4.88
CA ILE A 113 -6.10 -31.87 -3.49
C ILE A 113 -4.72 -31.21 -3.33
N ILE A 114 -3.67 -31.74 -3.97
CA ILE A 114 -2.33 -31.14 -3.91
C ILE A 114 -2.35 -29.73 -4.52
N PHE A 115 -3.02 -29.56 -5.67
CA PHE A 115 -3.19 -28.26 -6.29
C PHE A 115 -3.99 -27.31 -5.40
N GLU A 116 -5.08 -27.79 -4.79
CA GLU A 116 -5.88 -26.98 -3.87
C GLU A 116 -5.07 -26.52 -2.67
N LEU A 117 -4.28 -27.39 -2.03
CA LEU A 117 -3.44 -26.99 -0.89
C LEU A 117 -2.43 -25.91 -1.26
N GLY A 118 -1.78 -26.05 -2.42
CA GLY A 118 -0.85 -25.05 -2.94
C GLY A 118 -1.55 -23.74 -3.29
N TRP A 119 -2.68 -23.82 -4.00
CA TRP A 119 -3.49 -22.69 -4.42
C TRP A 119 -4.06 -21.93 -3.22
N TYR A 120 -4.69 -22.64 -2.29
CA TYR A 120 -5.26 -22.11 -1.06
C TYR A 120 -4.20 -21.35 -0.26
N SER A 121 -3.03 -21.95 -0.02
CA SER A 121 -1.93 -21.29 0.68
C SER A 121 -1.47 -20.00 -0.03
N GLY A 122 -1.37 -20.05 -1.36
CA GLY A 122 -1.05 -18.87 -2.18
C GLY A 122 -2.11 -17.76 -2.07
N ASN A 123 -3.39 -18.11 -1.96
CA ASN A 123 -4.48 -17.16 -1.78
C ASN A 123 -4.39 -16.42 -0.43
N LEU A 124 -4.02 -17.11 0.65
CA LEU A 124 -3.81 -16.49 1.97
C LEU A 124 -2.64 -15.49 1.92
N TYR A 125 -1.51 -15.90 1.33
CA TYR A 125 -0.36 -15.00 1.14
C TYR A 125 -0.72 -13.79 0.27
N SER A 126 -1.46 -14.00 -0.82
CA SER A 126 -1.96 -12.92 -1.68
C SER A 126 -2.88 -11.95 -0.94
N ALA A 127 -3.71 -12.45 -0.01
CA ALA A 127 -4.55 -11.60 0.83
C ALA A 127 -3.73 -10.74 1.80
N ALA A 128 -2.73 -11.32 2.48
CA ALA A 128 -1.82 -10.55 3.35
C ALA A 128 -1.08 -9.46 2.55
N ASN A 129 -0.49 -9.84 1.42
CA ASN A 129 0.22 -8.91 0.55
C ASN A 129 -0.69 -7.84 -0.06
N GLY A 130 -1.96 -8.17 -0.32
CA GLY A 130 -2.96 -7.20 -0.76
C GLY A 130 -3.12 -6.07 0.24
N ALA A 131 -3.21 -6.38 1.53
CA ALA A 131 -3.33 -5.37 2.59
C ALA A 131 -2.07 -4.50 2.67
N HIS A 132 -0.89 -5.11 2.61
CA HIS A 132 0.38 -4.36 2.58
C HIS A 132 0.47 -3.42 1.37
N LYS A 133 0.10 -3.90 0.17
CA LYS A 133 0.10 -3.08 -1.05
C LYS A 133 -0.90 -1.93 -0.96
N TYR A 134 -2.08 -2.19 -0.41
CA TYR A 134 -3.10 -1.16 -0.19
C TYR A 134 -2.58 -0.05 0.74
N ASN A 135 -2.00 -0.44 1.88
CA ASN A 135 -1.43 0.49 2.85
C ASN A 135 -0.26 1.28 2.28
N ARG A 136 0.61 0.62 1.52
CA ARG A 136 1.74 1.30 0.86
C ARG A 136 1.26 2.31 -0.18
N LYS A 137 0.23 1.98 -0.96
CA LYS A 137 -0.36 2.90 -1.94
C LYS A 137 -0.91 4.16 -1.26
N ILE A 138 -1.56 4.02 -0.12
CA ILE A 138 -2.00 5.14 0.71
C ILE A 138 -0.82 6.06 1.08
N ASP A 139 0.28 5.46 1.56
CA ASP A 139 1.45 6.23 1.97
C ASP A 139 2.12 6.94 0.78
N GLU A 140 2.24 6.24 -0.36
CA GLU A 140 2.75 6.79 -1.62
C GLU A 140 1.88 7.96 -2.11
N ASP A 141 0.55 7.83 -2.06
CA ASP A 141 -0.40 8.87 -2.48
C ASP A 141 -0.32 10.11 -1.59
N ILE A 142 -0.20 9.94 -0.26
CA ILE A 142 -0.01 11.05 0.68
C ILE A 142 1.32 11.74 0.43
N PHE A 143 2.39 10.96 0.28
CA PHE A 143 3.73 11.49 0.04
C PHE A 143 3.77 12.32 -1.24
N LYS A 144 3.23 11.79 -2.35
CA LYS A 144 3.18 12.48 -3.63
C LYS A 144 2.39 13.78 -3.56
N ARG A 145 1.18 13.75 -2.98
CA ARG A 145 0.36 14.96 -2.77
C ARG A 145 1.06 16.00 -1.90
N SER A 146 1.79 15.55 -0.88
CA SER A 146 2.54 16.45 0.01
C SER A 146 3.71 17.11 -0.72
N MET A 147 4.45 16.36 -1.56
CA MET A 147 5.50 16.93 -2.41
C MET A 147 4.95 17.96 -3.40
N GLU A 148 3.81 17.69 -4.04
CA GLU A 148 3.11 18.63 -4.93
C GLU A 148 2.76 19.91 -4.18
N ASN A 149 2.09 19.80 -3.04
CA ASN A 149 1.66 20.97 -2.26
C ASN A 149 2.84 21.78 -1.68
N PHE A 150 3.96 21.12 -1.39
CA PHE A 150 5.17 21.78 -0.89
C PHE A 150 6.05 22.36 -2.00
N GLU A 151 5.66 22.19 -3.28
CA GLU A 151 6.41 22.59 -4.49
C GLU A 151 7.82 21.96 -4.55
N LEU A 152 7.97 20.76 -3.99
CA LEU A 152 9.26 20.05 -4.00
C LEU A 152 9.55 19.41 -5.37
N LEU A 153 8.52 19.11 -6.16
CA LEU A 153 8.66 18.43 -7.45
C LEU A 153 9.27 19.30 -8.56
N GLU A 154 8.97 20.60 -8.61
CA GLU A 154 9.55 21.49 -9.64
C GLU A 154 11.06 21.68 -9.45
N HIS A 155 11.54 21.55 -8.22
CA HIS A 155 12.93 21.76 -7.87
C HIS A 155 13.81 20.51 -8.11
N GLU A 156 13.26 19.30 -7.88
CA GLU A 156 13.92 18.02 -8.19
C GLU A 156 14.13 17.84 -9.72
N VAL A 157 13.13 18.22 -10.53
CA VAL A 157 13.19 18.17 -12.00
C VAL A 157 14.20 19.17 -12.57
N ARG A 158 14.46 20.30 -11.89
CA ARG A 158 15.55 21.22 -12.27
C ARG A 158 16.95 20.71 -11.93
N ARG A 159 17.07 19.82 -10.93
CA ARG A 159 18.36 19.23 -10.53
C ARG A 159 18.71 17.96 -11.32
N THR A 160 17.74 17.34 -11.98
CA THR A 160 18.00 16.21 -12.89
C THR A 160 18.26 16.72 -14.31
N PRO A 161 19.43 16.42 -14.92
CA PRO A 161 19.63 16.73 -16.33
C PRO A 161 18.56 16.00 -17.18
N PRO A 162 18.10 16.60 -18.29
CA PRO A 162 16.98 16.10 -19.06
C PRO A 162 17.16 14.61 -19.40
N ALA A 163 16.07 13.87 -19.25
CA ALA A 163 15.91 12.41 -19.20
C ALA A 163 16.41 11.57 -20.40
N GLY A 164 17.33 12.10 -21.21
CA GLY A 164 17.94 11.38 -22.34
C GLY A 164 19.03 10.37 -21.97
N ILE A 165 19.53 10.36 -20.72
CA ILE A 165 20.73 9.57 -20.36
C ILE A 165 20.41 8.32 -19.50
N LEU A 166 19.25 8.24 -18.84
CA LEU A 166 18.98 7.20 -17.83
C LEU A 166 18.19 5.96 -18.31
N PHE A 167 17.63 5.95 -19.53
CA PHE A 167 16.88 4.79 -20.03
C PHE A 167 17.73 3.67 -20.66
N ARG A 168 19.07 3.70 -20.52
CA ARG A 168 19.96 2.72 -21.20
C ARG A 168 20.45 1.55 -20.34
N PHE A 169 20.04 1.44 -19.07
CA PHE A 169 20.45 0.31 -18.24
C PHE A 169 19.28 -0.18 -17.40
N TYR A 170 18.41 -1.00 -17.99
CA TYR A 170 17.64 -2.08 -17.34
C TYR A 170 16.74 -2.71 -18.43
N PHE A 171 17.36 -3.52 -19.29
CA PHE A 171 16.74 -4.62 -20.04
C PHE A 171 17.69 -5.80 -19.99
#